data_AF-A0A6A0QTS3-F1
#
_entry.id   AF-A0A6A0QTS3-F1
#
_cell.length_a   1.000
_cell.length_b   1.000
_cell.length_c   1.000
_cell.angle_alpha   90.00
_cell.angle_beta   90.00
_cell.angle_gamma   90.00
#
_symmetry.space_group_name_H-M   'P 1'
#
loop_
_entity.id
_entity.type
_entity.pdbx_description
1 polymer ?
#
loop_
_entity_poly.entity_id
_entity_poly.type
_entity_poly.pdbx_seq_one_letter_code
_entity_poly.pdbx_strand_id
1 'polypeptide(L)'
;MKRPHAFAATFLAVLVLVGSTAAATNGRPSTPVTIEASDPSQTEMAERAVDRFAQAGLKLPPLRIVFPGRDLSLCGGAQGRAYLSAEPVEVRMCWNSEFTLLHELAHVWEAFNMAASRHEPFMNMREGVASWAGLGVAWESRGREHAANVIGWGLLEDPHPISRTYPNDIASMIEAFTFLTGRAPLHDGGEGIQHPDRTLFDGTASAPIRSGR
;
A
#
# COMPACT_ATOMS: atom_id res chain seq x y z
N MET A 1 56.48 46.16 -45.78
CA MET A 1 55.97 46.67 -44.49
C MET A 1 54.54 47.17 -44.70
N LYS A 2 53.53 46.39 -44.30
CA LYS A 2 52.10 46.76 -44.35
C LYS A 2 51.45 46.36 -43.03
N ARG A 3 50.73 47.30 -42.42
CA ARG A 3 50.05 47.21 -41.12
C ARG A 3 48.83 46.27 -41.17
N PRO A 4 48.45 45.61 -40.06
CA PRO A 4 47.20 44.86 -39.99
C PRO A 4 46.01 45.79 -39.68
N HIS A 5 44.86 45.50 -40.29
CA HIS A 5 43.57 46.10 -39.94
C HIS A 5 42.88 45.26 -38.87
N ALA A 6 42.47 45.91 -37.78
CA ALA A 6 41.67 45.31 -36.71
C ALA A 6 40.19 45.22 -37.13
N PHE A 7 39.59 44.03 -36.97
CA PHE A 7 38.14 43.87 -37.00
C PHE A 7 37.63 43.76 -35.56
N ALA A 8 36.81 44.73 -35.15
CA ALA A 8 36.07 44.69 -33.90
C ALA A 8 34.81 43.84 -34.08
N ALA A 9 34.69 42.76 -33.31
CA ALA A 9 33.48 41.94 -33.24
C ALA A 9 32.65 42.39 -32.03
N THR A 10 31.50 43.01 -32.31
CA THR A 10 30.50 43.38 -31.30
C THR A 10 29.67 42.13 -30.97
N PHE A 11 29.80 41.61 -29.74
CA PHE A 11 28.94 40.54 -29.22
C PHE A 11 27.67 41.16 -28.63
N LEU A 12 26.51 40.79 -29.20
CA LEU A 12 25.19 41.11 -28.68
C LEU A 12 24.75 39.97 -27.75
N ALA A 13 24.69 40.22 -26.44
CA ALA A 13 24.18 39.25 -25.47
C ALA A 13 22.64 39.34 -25.40
N VAL A 14 21.96 38.28 -25.84
CA VAL A 14 20.51 38.13 -25.67
C VAL A 14 20.26 37.45 -24.33
N LEU A 15 19.70 38.21 -23.37
CA LEU A 15 19.31 37.71 -22.06
C LEU A 15 17.89 37.13 -22.15
N VAL A 16 17.75 35.81 -22.15
CA VAL A 16 16.45 35.13 -22.06
C VAL A 16 16.08 34.96 -20.59
N LEU A 17 15.15 35.79 -20.10
CA LEU A 17 14.52 35.63 -18.79
C LEU A 17 13.43 34.55 -18.88
N VAL A 18 13.74 33.33 -18.44
CA VAL A 18 12.73 32.30 -18.22
C VAL A 18 12.04 32.59 -16.89
N GLY A 19 10.84 33.17 -16.95
CA GLY A 19 10.00 33.38 -15.78
C GLY A 19 9.39 32.04 -15.32
N SER A 20 9.88 31.48 -14.23
CA SER A 20 9.23 30.36 -13.55
C SER A 20 8.02 30.86 -12.75
N THR A 21 6.82 30.64 -13.26
CA THR A 21 5.59 30.79 -12.48
C THR A 21 5.45 29.60 -11.52
N ALA A 22 5.94 29.74 -10.29
CA ALA A 22 5.60 28.82 -9.22
C ALA A 22 4.13 29.07 -8.83
N ALA A 23 3.23 28.18 -9.25
CA ALA A 23 1.86 28.17 -8.78
C ALA A 23 1.85 27.82 -7.28
N ALA A 24 1.54 28.79 -6.44
CA ALA A 24 1.31 28.57 -5.02
C ALA A 24 0.01 27.77 -4.85
N THR A 25 0.12 26.46 -4.67
CA THR A 25 -0.99 25.64 -4.19
C THR A 25 -1.24 26.01 -2.73
N ASN A 26 -2.37 26.64 -2.44
CA ASN A 26 -2.90 26.81 -1.08
C ASN A 26 -3.27 25.43 -0.50
N GLY A 27 -2.25 24.65 -0.13
CA GLY A 27 -2.40 23.35 0.50
C GLY A 27 -2.81 23.52 1.95
N ARG A 28 -4.04 23.14 2.27
CA ARG A 28 -4.42 22.81 3.65
C ARG A 28 -3.39 21.80 4.16
N PRO A 29 -2.74 22.00 5.32
CA PRO A 29 -1.79 21.01 5.82
C PRO A 29 -2.53 19.69 5.96
N SER A 30 -2.11 18.67 5.21
CA SER A 30 -2.57 17.31 5.41
C SER A 30 -2.22 16.94 6.84
N THR A 31 -3.21 16.67 7.69
CA THR A 31 -2.94 16.16 9.03
C THR A 31 -2.06 14.91 8.86
N PRO A 32 -0.86 14.86 9.49
CA PRO A 32 0.05 13.75 9.33
C PRO A 32 -0.56 12.46 9.89
N VAL A 33 -0.01 11.31 9.48
CA VAL A 33 -0.34 10.02 10.10
C VAL A 33 0.00 10.11 11.59
N THR A 34 -0.96 9.75 12.46
CA THR A 34 -0.73 9.66 13.90
C THR A 34 -0.64 8.21 14.35
N ILE A 35 0.25 7.92 15.31
CA ILE A 35 0.51 6.58 15.81
C ILE A 35 0.23 6.56 17.32
N GLU A 36 -0.67 5.69 17.76
CA GLU A 36 -1.00 5.43 19.15
C GLU A 36 -0.57 4.01 19.52
N ALA A 37 0.62 3.90 20.09
CA ALA A 37 1.22 2.65 20.54
C ALA A 37 1.71 2.77 21.98
N SER A 38 1.66 1.66 22.72
CA SER A 38 2.21 1.57 24.09
C SER A 38 3.61 0.92 24.12
N ASP A 39 4.03 0.31 23.01
CA ASP A 39 5.30 -0.39 22.85
C ASP A 39 6.15 0.31 21.77
N PRO A 40 7.41 0.69 22.05
CA PRO A 40 8.29 1.30 21.05
C PRO A 40 8.45 0.49 19.75
N SER A 41 8.40 -0.84 19.82
CA SER A 41 8.50 -1.71 18.63
C SER A 41 7.29 -1.57 17.70
N GLN A 42 6.10 -1.24 18.25
CA GLN A 42 4.91 -0.96 17.47
C GLN A 42 5.01 0.40 16.76
N THR A 43 5.54 1.41 17.46
CA THR A 43 5.83 2.72 16.85
C THR A 43 6.80 2.55 15.69
N GLU A 44 7.91 1.86 15.91
CA GLU A 44 8.93 1.64 14.88
C GLU A 44 8.37 0.87 13.67
N MET A 45 7.57 -0.17 13.90
CA MET A 45 6.90 -0.92 12.83
C MET A 45 5.92 -0.03 12.04
N ALA A 46 5.17 0.83 12.71
CA ALA A 46 4.22 1.74 12.06
C ALA A 46 4.92 2.83 11.24
N GLU A 47 5.99 3.43 11.79
CA GLU A 47 6.83 4.40 11.08
C GLU A 47 7.45 3.77 9.83
N ARG A 48 8.05 2.57 9.95
CA ARG A 48 8.59 1.84 8.79
C ARG A 48 7.52 1.55 7.73
N ALA A 49 6.33 1.10 8.14
CA ALA A 49 5.25 0.82 7.18
C ALA A 49 4.79 2.08 6.43
N VAL A 50 4.68 3.22 7.12
CA VAL A 50 4.38 4.52 6.50
C VAL A 50 5.50 4.93 5.54
N ASP A 51 6.76 4.75 5.93
CA ASP A 51 7.92 5.04 5.09
C ASP A 51 7.96 4.19 3.82
N ARG A 52 7.55 2.91 3.88
CA ARG A 52 7.45 2.05 2.67
C ARG A 52 6.47 2.63 1.65
N PHE A 53 5.30 3.10 2.08
CA PHE A 53 4.35 3.80 1.20
C PHE A 53 4.97 5.06 0.59
N ALA A 54 5.66 5.87 1.41
CA ALA A 54 6.33 7.08 0.93
C ALA A 54 7.45 6.79 -0.08
N GLN A 55 8.29 5.78 0.16
CA GLN A 55 9.36 5.34 -0.73
C GLN A 55 8.82 4.87 -2.09
N ALA A 56 7.69 4.14 -2.10
CA ALA A 56 7.01 3.73 -3.32
C ALA A 56 6.26 4.88 -4.02
N GLY A 57 6.22 6.09 -3.43
CA GLY A 57 5.47 7.23 -3.96
C GLY A 57 3.95 7.08 -3.82
N LEU A 58 3.48 6.23 -2.90
CA LEU A 58 2.08 5.97 -2.61
C LEU A 58 1.63 6.85 -1.44
N LYS A 59 0.95 7.95 -1.75
CA LYS A 59 0.54 8.92 -0.73
C LYS A 59 -0.64 8.38 0.09
N LEU A 60 -0.43 8.19 1.39
CA LEU A 60 -1.49 7.90 2.34
C LEU A 60 -2.30 9.18 2.67
N PRO A 61 -3.63 9.08 2.83
CA PRO A 61 -4.42 10.18 3.37
C PRO A 61 -4.07 10.39 4.86
N PRO A 62 -4.56 11.47 5.50
CA PRO A 62 -4.56 11.56 6.95
C PRO A 62 -5.24 10.34 7.58
N LEU A 63 -4.53 9.66 8.48
CA LEU A 63 -5.05 8.48 9.18
C LEU A 63 -4.41 8.32 10.56
N ARG A 64 -5.01 7.49 11.39
CA ARG A 64 -4.55 7.13 12.72
C ARG A 64 -4.28 5.63 12.80
N ILE A 65 -3.10 5.24 13.24
CA ILE A 65 -2.72 3.85 13.49
C ILE A 65 -2.79 3.62 15.00
N VAL A 66 -3.59 2.67 15.45
CA VAL A 66 -3.83 2.39 16.88
C VAL A 66 -3.47 0.95 17.20
N PHE A 67 -2.75 0.74 18.29
CA PHE A 67 -2.43 -0.58 18.84
C PHE A 67 -3.18 -0.81 20.16
N PRO A 68 -4.46 -1.24 20.12
CA PRO A 68 -5.30 -1.31 21.31
C PRO A 68 -4.98 -2.50 22.25
N GLY A 69 -4.01 -3.35 21.88
CA GLY A 69 -3.67 -4.58 22.58
C GLY A 69 -3.99 -5.83 21.75
N ARG A 70 -3.84 -7.02 22.34
CA ARG A 70 -3.95 -8.31 21.63
C ARG A 70 -5.36 -8.88 21.52
N ASP A 71 -6.36 -8.20 22.09
CA ASP A 71 -7.76 -8.63 21.99
C ASP A 71 -8.29 -8.37 20.57
N LEU A 72 -8.43 -9.44 19.80
CA LEU A 72 -8.89 -9.37 18.40
C LEU A 72 -10.28 -8.73 18.27
N SER A 73 -11.13 -8.74 19.31
CA SER A 73 -12.43 -8.08 19.26
C SER A 73 -12.30 -6.56 19.05
N LEU A 74 -11.20 -5.96 19.52
CA LEU A 74 -10.88 -4.54 19.31
C LEU A 74 -10.57 -4.22 17.85
N CYS A 75 -10.19 -5.22 17.06
CA CYS A 75 -9.98 -5.20 15.61
C CYS A 75 -11.11 -5.91 14.83
N GLY A 76 -12.27 -6.14 15.46
CA GLY A 76 -13.42 -6.78 14.81
C GLY A 76 -13.20 -8.25 14.43
N GLY A 77 -12.38 -8.96 15.19
CA GLY A 77 -12.09 -10.39 15.04
C GLY A 77 -10.89 -10.71 14.14
N ALA A 78 -10.19 -9.70 13.63
CA ALA A 78 -9.02 -9.86 12.75
C ALA A 78 -7.72 -9.40 13.42
N GLN A 79 -6.57 -9.72 12.82
CA GLN A 79 -5.24 -9.32 13.29
C GLN A 79 -5.00 -7.81 13.16
N GLY A 80 -5.58 -7.21 12.12
CA GLY A 80 -5.64 -5.78 11.90
C GLY A 80 -6.96 -5.43 11.20
N ARG A 81 -7.31 -4.14 11.17
CA ARG A 81 -8.47 -3.65 10.43
C ARG A 81 -8.42 -2.17 10.12
N ALA A 82 -8.69 -1.82 8.86
CA ALA A 82 -9.00 -0.46 8.43
C ALA A 82 -10.49 -0.10 8.64
N TYR A 83 -10.74 1.01 9.32
CA TYR A 83 -12.06 1.62 9.56
C TYR A 83 -12.17 2.88 8.71
N LEU A 84 -12.52 2.69 7.43
CA LEU A 84 -12.52 3.74 6.42
C LEU A 84 -13.59 4.82 6.59
N SER A 85 -14.59 4.56 7.42
CA SER A 85 -15.65 5.53 7.76
C SER A 85 -15.33 6.38 8.99
N ALA A 86 -14.17 6.17 9.64
CA ALA A 86 -13.71 7.00 10.74
C ALA A 86 -13.12 8.33 10.23
N GLU A 87 -13.15 9.38 11.06
CA GLU A 87 -12.54 10.68 10.77
C GLU A 87 -11.61 11.10 11.93
N PRO A 88 -10.28 11.10 11.75
CA PRO A 88 -9.57 10.61 10.56
C PRO A 88 -9.77 9.09 10.38
N VAL A 89 -9.44 8.57 9.19
CA VAL A 89 -9.44 7.13 8.93
C VAL A 89 -8.59 6.42 9.97
N GLU A 90 -9.03 5.26 10.44
CA GLU A 90 -8.36 4.55 11.52
C GLU A 90 -7.93 3.16 11.07
N VAL A 91 -6.70 2.77 11.40
CA VAL A 91 -6.20 1.41 11.27
C VAL A 91 -5.93 0.89 12.68
N ARG A 92 -6.53 -0.24 13.05
CA ARG A 92 -6.22 -0.92 14.31
C ARG A 92 -5.37 -2.14 14.06
N MET A 93 -4.37 -2.34 14.93
CA MET A 93 -3.47 -3.49 14.90
C MET A 93 -3.52 -4.23 16.23
N CYS A 94 -4.06 -5.45 16.22
CA CYS A 94 -4.12 -6.33 17.38
C CYS A 94 -3.01 -7.39 17.38
N TRP A 95 -2.30 -7.52 16.25
CA TRP A 95 -1.13 -8.37 16.10
C TRP A 95 0.05 -7.56 15.53
N ASN A 96 1.25 -7.76 16.08
CA ASN A 96 2.46 -7.12 15.57
C ASN A 96 2.94 -7.90 14.34
N SER A 97 2.46 -7.50 13.16
CA SER A 97 2.79 -8.09 11.85
C SER A 97 2.93 -6.95 10.84
N GLU A 98 4.13 -6.80 10.29
CA GLU A 98 4.41 -5.74 9.31
C GLU A 98 3.59 -5.92 8.04
N PHE A 99 3.51 -7.15 7.50
CA PHE A 99 2.67 -7.43 6.35
C PHE A 99 1.20 -7.09 6.62
N THR A 100 0.67 -7.45 7.79
CA THR A 100 -0.72 -7.13 8.14
C THR A 100 -0.93 -5.62 8.20
N LEU A 101 0.01 -4.85 8.78
CA LEU A 101 -0.10 -3.40 8.80
C LEU A 101 -0.03 -2.79 7.39
N LEU A 102 0.89 -3.26 6.54
CA LEU A 102 0.97 -2.83 5.14
C LEU A 102 -0.32 -3.16 4.37
N HIS A 103 -0.91 -4.33 4.62
CA HIS A 103 -2.20 -4.74 4.07
C HIS A 103 -3.33 -3.79 4.50
N GLU A 104 -3.44 -3.47 5.79
CA GLU A 104 -4.49 -2.54 6.26
C GLU A 104 -4.28 -1.12 5.72
N LEU A 105 -3.05 -0.64 5.65
CA LEU A 105 -2.74 0.64 5.00
C LEU A 105 -3.03 0.61 3.50
N ALA A 106 -2.91 -0.54 2.84
CA ALA A 106 -3.26 -0.68 1.43
C ALA A 106 -4.77 -0.54 1.20
N HIS A 107 -5.63 -1.03 2.12
CA HIS A 107 -7.07 -0.73 2.09
C HIS A 107 -7.34 0.77 2.19
N VAL A 108 -6.60 1.48 3.04
CA VAL A 108 -6.71 2.94 3.17
C VAL A 108 -6.24 3.63 1.89
N TRP A 109 -5.09 3.25 1.34
CA TRP A 109 -4.57 3.85 0.10
C TRP A 109 -5.53 3.62 -1.08
N GLU A 110 -6.02 2.40 -1.26
CA GLU A 110 -6.96 2.01 -2.32
C GLU A 110 -8.21 2.88 -2.30
N ALA A 111 -8.83 3.01 -1.13
CA ALA A 111 -10.08 3.75 -0.98
C ALA A 111 -9.99 5.23 -1.41
N PHE A 112 -8.79 5.83 -1.34
CA PHE A 112 -8.57 7.24 -1.63
C PHE A 112 -7.91 7.51 -2.98
N ASN A 113 -7.17 6.55 -3.53
CA ASN A 113 -6.33 6.77 -4.71
C ASN A 113 -6.76 5.92 -5.92
N MET A 114 -7.51 4.84 -5.71
CA MET A 114 -7.91 3.95 -6.79
C MET A 114 -9.30 4.33 -7.34
N ALA A 115 -9.37 4.58 -8.64
CA ALA A 115 -10.65 4.80 -9.31
C ALA A 115 -11.43 3.49 -9.45
N ALA A 116 -12.75 3.55 -9.25
CA ALA A 116 -13.64 2.39 -9.35
C ALA A 116 -13.59 1.68 -10.72
N SER A 117 -13.28 2.42 -11.79
CA SER A 117 -13.09 1.86 -13.14
C SER A 117 -11.91 0.88 -13.25
N ARG A 118 -11.01 0.87 -12.26
CA ARG A 118 -9.87 -0.06 -12.20
C ARG A 118 -10.19 -1.37 -11.50
N HIS A 119 -11.33 -1.47 -10.80
CA HIS A 119 -11.67 -2.65 -10.01
C HIS A 119 -11.86 -3.88 -10.90
N GLU A 120 -12.74 -3.79 -11.90
CA GLU A 120 -13.00 -4.91 -12.81
C GLU A 120 -11.77 -5.36 -13.60
N PRO A 121 -10.97 -4.46 -14.23
CA PRO A 121 -9.73 -4.86 -14.86
C PRO A 121 -8.75 -5.56 -13.91
N PHE A 122 -8.60 -5.08 -12.66
CA PHE A 122 -7.77 -5.78 -11.68
C PHE A 122 -8.30 -7.17 -11.36
N MET A 123 -9.61 -7.29 -11.09
CA MET A 123 -10.22 -8.60 -10.79
C MET A 123 -10.02 -9.60 -11.92
N ASN A 124 -10.03 -9.16 -13.18
CA ASN A 124 -9.77 -10.01 -14.34
C ASN A 124 -8.31 -10.53 -14.41
N MET A 125 -7.37 -9.89 -13.72
CA MET A 125 -5.99 -10.38 -13.58
C MET A 125 -5.84 -11.44 -12.48
N ARG A 126 -6.89 -11.67 -11.68
CA ARG A 126 -6.84 -12.53 -10.49
C ARG A 126 -7.72 -13.77 -10.64
N GLU A 127 -7.25 -14.88 -10.08
CA GLU A 127 -8.00 -16.12 -10.02
C GLU A 127 -8.88 -16.17 -8.76
N GLY A 128 -10.10 -16.69 -8.92
CA GLY A 128 -11.02 -16.92 -7.79
C GLY A 128 -11.65 -15.66 -7.20
N VAL A 129 -11.53 -14.51 -7.86
CA VAL A 129 -12.16 -13.24 -7.44
C VAL A 129 -13.54 -13.11 -8.06
N ALA A 130 -14.57 -12.98 -7.22
CA ALA A 130 -15.97 -12.94 -7.65
C ALA A 130 -16.63 -11.57 -7.46
N SER A 131 -16.05 -10.69 -6.64
CA SER A 131 -16.54 -9.34 -6.42
C SER A 131 -15.43 -8.44 -5.90
N TRP A 132 -15.58 -7.12 -6.02
CA TRP A 132 -14.60 -6.20 -5.43
C TRP A 132 -14.63 -6.25 -3.90
N ALA A 133 -15.80 -5.96 -3.32
CA ALA A 133 -16.00 -5.83 -1.87
C ALA A 133 -17.36 -6.43 -1.41
N GLY A 134 -17.88 -7.42 -2.13
CA GLY A 134 -19.19 -8.01 -1.84
C GLY A 134 -19.19 -8.72 -0.47
N LEU A 135 -20.08 -8.28 0.44
CA LEU A 135 -20.17 -8.85 1.79
C LEU A 135 -20.63 -10.32 1.81
N GLY A 136 -21.39 -10.75 0.80
CA GLY A 136 -21.81 -12.14 0.63
C GLY A 136 -20.78 -13.05 -0.05
N VAL A 137 -19.60 -12.51 -0.40
CA VAL A 137 -18.51 -13.27 -1.02
C VAL A 137 -17.46 -13.58 0.04
N ALA A 138 -16.91 -14.80 -0.01
CA ALA A 138 -15.82 -15.23 0.85
C ALA A 138 -14.66 -14.22 0.79
N TRP A 139 -13.98 -13.99 1.90
CA TRP A 139 -12.98 -12.93 2.03
C TRP A 139 -11.88 -13.06 0.97
N GLU A 140 -11.36 -14.27 0.77
CA GLU A 140 -10.35 -14.61 -0.23
C GLU A 140 -10.79 -14.45 -1.68
N SER A 141 -12.10 -14.32 -1.92
CA SER A 141 -12.69 -14.10 -3.25
C SER A 141 -13.04 -12.63 -3.51
N ARG A 142 -12.58 -11.71 -2.65
CA ARG A 142 -12.77 -10.27 -2.80
C ARG A 142 -11.57 -9.61 -3.45
N GLY A 143 -11.80 -8.86 -4.53
CA GLY A 143 -10.77 -8.15 -5.28
C GLY A 143 -10.03 -7.12 -4.43
N ARG A 144 -10.72 -6.49 -3.47
CA ARG A 144 -10.11 -5.55 -2.53
C ARG A 144 -9.04 -6.19 -1.65
N GLU A 145 -9.30 -7.42 -1.18
CA GLU A 145 -8.36 -8.16 -0.33
C GLU A 145 -7.14 -8.61 -1.14
N HIS A 146 -7.36 -9.01 -2.40
CA HIS A 146 -6.26 -9.26 -3.34
C HIS A 146 -5.44 -7.99 -3.59
N ALA A 147 -6.09 -6.84 -3.78
CA ALA A 147 -5.41 -5.57 -3.99
C ALA A 147 -4.55 -5.19 -2.77
N ALA A 148 -5.10 -5.32 -1.56
CA ALA A 148 -4.36 -5.07 -0.33
C ALA A 148 -3.19 -6.03 -0.13
N ASN A 149 -3.36 -7.32 -0.42
CA ASN A 149 -2.28 -8.31 -0.40
C ASN A 149 -1.18 -8.00 -1.43
N VAL A 150 -1.54 -7.62 -2.65
CA VAL A 150 -0.58 -7.28 -3.71
C VAL A 150 0.22 -6.03 -3.34
N ILE A 151 -0.45 -4.98 -2.88
CA ILE A 151 0.22 -3.74 -2.45
C ILE A 151 1.10 -4.02 -1.24
N GLY A 152 0.57 -4.70 -0.22
CA GLY A 152 1.33 -5.06 0.97
C GLY A 152 2.57 -5.89 0.64
N TRP A 153 2.43 -6.87 -0.27
CA TRP A 153 3.55 -7.67 -0.77
C TRP A 153 4.60 -6.78 -1.43
N GLY A 154 4.22 -5.94 -2.39
CA GLY A 154 5.17 -5.12 -3.15
C GLY A 154 5.89 -4.03 -2.35
N LEU A 155 5.48 -3.83 -1.09
CA LEU A 155 6.09 -2.89 -0.15
C LEU A 155 6.94 -3.56 0.92
N LEU A 156 6.96 -4.89 1.01
CA LEU A 156 7.80 -5.61 1.97
C LEU A 156 9.29 -5.35 1.73
N GLU A 157 10.09 -5.47 2.78
CA GLU A 157 11.54 -5.55 2.64
C GLU A 157 11.96 -6.90 2.08
N ASP A 158 11.53 -7.95 2.77
CA ASP A 158 11.78 -9.34 2.43
C ASP A 158 10.48 -9.97 1.92
N PRO A 159 10.25 -9.96 0.58
CA PRO A 159 9.03 -10.52 0.02
C PRO A 159 8.96 -12.02 0.27
N HIS A 160 7.78 -12.48 0.65
CA HIS A 160 7.48 -13.91 0.81
C HIS A 160 6.16 -14.24 0.11
N PRO A 161 5.92 -15.53 -0.22
CA PRO A 161 4.70 -15.95 -0.87
C PRO A 161 3.46 -15.59 -0.05
N ILE A 162 2.52 -14.89 -0.68
CA ILE A 162 1.21 -14.62 -0.07
C ILE A 162 0.24 -15.75 -0.43
N SER A 163 -0.40 -16.31 0.59
CA SER A 163 -1.44 -17.33 0.42
C SER A 163 -2.77 -16.70 -0.01
N ARG A 164 -3.62 -17.47 -0.69
CA ARG A 164 -5.02 -17.09 -1.02
C ARG A 164 -5.17 -15.86 -1.93
N THR A 165 -4.10 -15.46 -2.64
CA THR A 165 -4.12 -14.39 -3.64
C THR A 165 -3.47 -14.90 -4.92
N TYR A 166 -4.26 -15.48 -5.83
CA TYR A 166 -3.74 -16.15 -7.04
C TYR A 166 -4.02 -15.33 -8.31
N PRO A 167 -3.16 -15.43 -9.35
CA PRO A 167 -1.86 -16.10 -9.36
C PRO A 167 -0.83 -15.41 -8.45
N ASN A 168 -0.02 -16.18 -7.72
CA ASN A 168 0.92 -15.68 -6.69
C ASN A 168 2.40 -15.88 -7.04
N ASP A 169 2.71 -16.21 -8.29
CA ASP A 169 4.08 -16.17 -8.79
C ASP A 169 4.59 -14.72 -8.88
N ILE A 170 5.91 -14.57 -8.88
CA ILE A 170 6.57 -13.25 -8.83
C ILE A 170 6.13 -12.35 -9.99
N ALA A 171 6.08 -12.89 -11.21
CA ALA A 171 5.74 -12.09 -12.40
C ALA A 171 4.31 -11.55 -12.30
N SER A 172 3.36 -12.40 -11.92
CA SER A 172 1.96 -12.00 -11.69
C SER A 172 1.82 -10.96 -10.58
N MET A 173 2.58 -11.08 -9.48
CA MET A 173 2.53 -10.13 -8.37
C MET A 173 3.14 -8.77 -8.74
N ILE A 174 4.25 -8.74 -9.51
CA ILE A 174 4.84 -7.51 -10.07
C ILE A 174 3.85 -6.83 -11.01
N GLU A 175 3.25 -7.59 -11.92
CA GLU A 175 2.28 -7.06 -12.88
C GLU A 175 1.07 -6.46 -12.16
N ALA A 176 0.51 -7.18 -11.20
CA ALA A 176 -0.62 -6.73 -10.40
C ALA A 176 -0.29 -5.47 -9.58
N PHE A 177 0.88 -5.41 -8.94
CA PHE A 177 1.31 -4.23 -8.19
C PHE A 177 1.47 -3.02 -9.11
N THR A 178 2.13 -3.22 -10.25
CA THR A 178 2.36 -2.18 -11.27
C THR A 178 1.04 -1.68 -11.83
N PHE A 179 0.09 -2.60 -12.08
CA PHE A 179 -1.26 -2.23 -12.46
C PHE A 179 -1.88 -1.32 -11.39
N LEU A 180 -2.01 -1.79 -10.15
CA LEU A 180 -2.69 -1.05 -9.08
C LEU A 180 -2.11 0.35 -8.85
N THR A 181 -0.79 0.46 -8.84
CA THR A 181 -0.09 1.65 -8.32
C THR A 181 0.55 2.54 -9.40
N GLY A 182 0.79 2.00 -10.59
CA GLY A 182 1.62 2.64 -11.62
C GLY A 182 3.12 2.70 -11.25
N ARG A 183 3.56 1.91 -10.27
CA ARG A 183 4.94 1.88 -9.75
C ARG A 183 5.49 0.46 -9.77
N ALA A 184 6.81 0.32 -9.78
CA ALA A 184 7.44 -0.96 -9.50
C ALA A 184 7.42 -1.25 -7.99
N PRO A 185 7.36 -2.54 -7.56
CA PRO A 185 7.57 -2.92 -6.16
C PRO A 185 8.93 -2.45 -5.63
N LEU A 186 9.08 -2.41 -4.30
CA LEU A 186 10.32 -2.03 -3.62
C LEU A 186 11.39 -3.14 -3.62
N HIS A 187 11.09 -4.28 -4.24
CA HIS A 187 11.96 -5.45 -4.38
C HIS A 187 11.74 -6.10 -5.75
N ASP A 188 12.63 -7.02 -6.12
CA ASP A 188 12.53 -7.81 -7.37
C ASP A 188 11.72 -9.10 -7.22
N GLY A 189 11.24 -9.38 -6.00
CA GLY A 189 10.37 -10.52 -5.70
C GLY A 189 11.05 -11.70 -5.04
N GLY A 190 12.27 -11.52 -4.49
CA GLY A 190 13.02 -12.36 -3.54
C GLY A 190 12.60 -13.83 -3.40
N GLU A 191 13.53 -14.78 -3.60
CA GLU A 191 13.27 -16.22 -3.76
C GLU A 191 12.00 -16.75 -3.06
N GLY A 192 10.92 -16.86 -3.82
CA GLY A 192 9.65 -17.39 -3.34
C GLY A 192 9.77 -18.89 -3.05
N ILE A 193 9.65 -19.28 -1.78
CA ILE A 193 9.46 -20.69 -1.43
C ILE A 193 8.08 -21.12 -1.94
N GLN A 194 8.06 -21.81 -3.08
CA GLN A 194 6.82 -22.28 -3.68
C GLN A 194 6.09 -23.29 -2.80
N HIS A 195 4.77 -23.18 -2.86
CA HIS A 195 3.70 -23.95 -2.21
C HIS A 195 3.45 -23.62 -0.73
N PRO A 196 2.46 -22.75 -0.43
CA PRO A 196 1.77 -22.88 0.83
C PRO A 196 1.14 -24.27 0.85
N ASP A 197 1.69 -25.15 1.69
CA ASP A 197 1.03 -26.37 2.09
C ASP A 197 -0.34 -26.00 2.65
N ARG A 198 -1.39 -26.22 1.86
CA ARG A 198 -2.78 -25.92 2.24
C ARG A 198 -3.22 -26.77 3.44
N THR A 199 -2.50 -27.85 3.79
CA THR A 199 -2.80 -28.65 4.98
C THR A 199 -2.52 -27.91 6.29
N LEU A 200 -1.72 -26.82 6.26
CA LEU A 200 -1.54 -25.94 7.43
C LEU A 200 -2.79 -25.10 7.76
N PHE A 201 -3.74 -24.97 6.83
CA PHE A 201 -5.01 -24.25 7.05
C PHE A 201 -6.24 -25.18 7.11
N ASP A 202 -6.10 -26.47 6.78
CA ASP A 202 -7.14 -27.49 6.93
C ASP A 202 -7.11 -28.20 8.31
N GLY A 203 -6.30 -27.71 9.25
CA GLY A 203 -5.94 -28.42 10.49
C GLY A 203 -6.67 -28.04 11.78
N THR A 204 -7.53 -27.01 11.80
CA THR A 204 -8.47 -26.82 12.91
C THR A 204 -9.83 -26.53 12.35
N ALA A 205 -10.69 -27.56 12.32
CA ALA A 205 -12.12 -27.34 12.39
C ALA A 205 -12.36 -26.33 13.53
N SER A 206 -12.74 -25.11 13.19
CA SER A 206 -13.27 -24.15 14.16
C SER A 206 -14.37 -24.89 14.90
N ALA A 207 -14.11 -25.27 16.15
CA ALA A 207 -15.14 -25.83 17.00
C ALA A 207 -16.30 -24.82 16.98
N PRO A 208 -17.56 -25.26 16.80
CA PRO A 208 -18.68 -24.34 16.80
C PRO A 208 -18.63 -23.56 18.11
N ILE A 209 -18.59 -22.23 18.00
CA ILE A 209 -18.75 -21.33 19.15
C ILE A 209 -20.09 -21.71 19.77
N ARG A 210 -20.03 -22.43 20.90
CA ARG A 210 -21.21 -22.70 21.70
C ARG A 210 -21.69 -21.36 22.22
N SER A 211 -22.86 -20.93 21.75
CA SER A 211 -23.63 -19.88 22.42
C SER A 211 -24.03 -20.38 23.81
N GLY A 212 -23.22 -20.01 24.81
CA GLY A 212 -23.60 -20.07 26.21
C GLY A 212 -24.29 -18.78 26.60
N ARG A 213 -25.52 -18.93 27.12
CA ARG A 213 -26.48 -17.93 27.61
C ARG A 213 -25.89 -16.72 28.31
#